data_AF-A0A429F854-F1
#
_entry.id   AF-A0A429F854-F1
#
_cell.length_a   1.000
_cell.length_b   1.000
_cell.length_c   1.000
_cell.angle_alpha   90.00
_cell.angle_beta   90.00
_cell.angle_gamma   90.00
#
_symmetry.space_group_name_H-M   'P 1'
#
loop_
_entity.id
_entity.type
_entity.pdbx_description
1 polymer ?
#
loop_
_entity_poly.entity_id
_entity_poly.type
_entity_poly.pdbx_seq_one_letter_code
_entity_poly.pdbx_strand_id
1 'polypeptide(L)'
;MSKRTRRSAPATGAARPTVTVCRGCCCGTPKVPGINHTAQLRDLRRALDGSATVRATDCLDACEHANVMVVQPSAEGRRNGGRPVWLGLVNDPDATTDITAWIKDGGPGLTEPPDILDLYTFRPSRRVRAELHDE
;
A
#
# COMPACT_ATOMS: atom_id res chain seq x y z
N MET A 1 2.30 -20.62 14.72
CA MET A 1 3.46 -20.15 13.94
C MET A 1 3.51 -20.93 12.64
N SER A 2 2.91 -20.40 11.57
CA SER A 2 2.90 -21.08 10.26
C SER A 2 4.19 -20.73 9.52
N LYS A 3 5.07 -21.71 9.32
CA LYS A 3 6.29 -21.54 8.49
C LYS A 3 5.84 -21.38 7.03
N ARG A 4 5.74 -20.14 6.55
CA ARG A 4 5.58 -19.87 5.10
C ARG A 4 6.95 -20.04 4.43
N THR A 5 7.02 -21.01 3.53
CA THR A 5 8.17 -21.28 2.67
C THR A 5 8.43 -20.06 1.78
N ARG A 6 9.64 -19.51 1.84
CA ARG A 6 10.08 -18.40 0.97
C ARG A 6 9.99 -18.85 -0.49
N ARG A 7 9.12 -18.21 -1.27
CA ARG A 7 9.10 -18.35 -2.72
C ARG A 7 10.02 -17.28 -3.28
N SER A 8 11.12 -17.68 -3.93
CA SER A 8 12.00 -16.72 -4.60
C SER A 8 11.22 -15.90 -5.62
N ALA A 9 11.25 -14.57 -5.46
CA ALA A 9 10.70 -13.65 -6.44
C ALA A 9 11.50 -13.73 -7.77
N PRO A 10 10.86 -13.55 -8.94
CA PRO A 10 11.56 -13.49 -10.21
C PRO A 10 12.55 -12.31 -10.23
N ALA A 11 13.70 -12.49 -10.88
CA ALA A 11 14.80 -11.52 -10.94
C ALA A 11 14.46 -10.19 -11.67
N THR A 12 13.29 -10.11 -12.31
CA THR A 12 12.74 -8.88 -12.91
C THR A 12 11.67 -8.34 -11.97
N GLY A 13 11.97 -7.25 -11.25
CA GLY A 13 10.99 -6.60 -10.37
C GLY A 13 9.69 -6.22 -11.12
N ALA A 14 8.59 -6.04 -10.38
CA ALA A 14 7.29 -5.75 -10.97
C ALA A 14 7.34 -4.52 -11.90
N ALA A 15 6.79 -4.63 -13.11
CA ALA A 15 6.76 -3.54 -14.09
C ALA A 15 5.93 -2.32 -13.62
N ARG A 16 4.99 -2.55 -12.69
CA ARG A 16 4.09 -1.54 -12.14
C ARG A 16 4.19 -1.51 -10.61
N PRO A 17 3.78 -0.42 -9.95
CA PRO A 17 3.64 -0.39 -8.51
C PRO A 17 2.67 -1.47 -8.00
N THR A 18 2.85 -1.86 -6.74
CA THR A 18 1.91 -2.75 -6.05
C THR A 18 1.34 -2.03 -4.84
N VAL A 19 0.02 -2.00 -4.72
CA VAL A 19 -0.69 -1.49 -3.54
C VAL A 19 -1.17 -2.66 -2.70
N THR A 20 -0.66 -2.78 -1.49
CA THR A 20 -1.13 -3.76 -0.50
C THR A 20 -2.03 -3.07 0.50
N VAL A 21 -3.26 -3.55 0.65
CA VAL A 21 -4.28 -2.97 1.52
C VAL A 21 -4.56 -3.91 2.70
N CYS A 22 -4.46 -3.40 3.92
CA CYS A 22 -4.81 -4.17 5.12
C CYS A 22 -6.34 -4.28 5.26
N ARG A 23 -6.84 -5.50 5.48
CA ARG A 23 -8.28 -5.82 5.52
C ARG A 23 -8.68 -6.80 6.63
N GLY A 24 -7.88 -6.95 7.68
CA GLY A 24 -8.19 -7.80 8.83
C GLY A 24 -8.73 -7.06 10.05
N CYS A 25 -8.37 -7.51 11.26
CA CYS A 25 -9.14 -7.18 12.46
C CYS A 25 -9.15 -5.70 12.87
N CYS A 26 -8.17 -4.90 12.44
CA CYS A 26 -8.06 -3.46 12.72
C CYS A 26 -8.34 -2.57 11.50
N CYS A 27 -8.24 -3.11 10.28
CA CYS A 27 -8.46 -2.37 9.02
C CYS A 27 -9.54 -3.08 8.22
N GLY A 28 -10.49 -2.38 7.59
CA GLY A 28 -11.53 -3.07 6.83
C GLY A 28 -12.79 -3.45 7.63
N THR A 29 -12.89 -3.05 8.90
CA THR A 29 -14.00 -3.41 9.80
C THR A 29 -14.63 -2.15 10.43
N PRO A 30 -15.81 -2.27 11.07
CA PRO A 30 -16.46 -1.14 11.75
C PRO A 30 -15.63 -0.46 12.86
N LYS A 31 -14.48 -1.02 13.26
CA LYS A 31 -13.53 -0.36 14.17
C LYS A 31 -12.95 0.93 13.60
N VAL A 32 -12.92 1.07 12.27
CA VAL A 32 -12.64 2.31 11.57
C VAL A 32 -13.98 2.81 11.01
N PRO A 33 -14.70 3.69 11.74
CA PRO A 33 -16.00 4.19 11.31
C PRO A 33 -15.85 5.24 10.20
N GLY A 34 -16.97 5.63 9.60
CA GLY A 34 -17.01 6.72 8.61
C GLY A 34 -16.61 6.33 7.18
N ILE A 35 -16.14 5.10 6.98
CA ILE A 35 -15.73 4.60 5.67
C ILE A 35 -16.39 3.27 5.30
N ASN A 36 -16.78 3.14 4.03
CA ASN A 36 -17.15 1.85 3.45
C ASN A 36 -15.89 1.15 2.89
N HIS A 37 -15.31 0.28 3.71
CA HIS A 37 -14.06 -0.44 3.39
C HIS A 37 -14.12 -1.30 2.12
N THR A 38 -15.26 -1.96 1.88
CA THR A 38 -15.47 -2.80 0.71
C THR A 38 -15.58 -1.95 -0.56
N ALA A 39 -16.30 -0.83 -0.49
CA ALA A 39 -16.35 0.14 -1.59
C ALA A 39 -14.97 0.73 -1.87
N GLN A 40 -14.23 1.17 -0.83
CA GLN A 40 -12.87 1.70 -0.99
C GLN A 40 -11.95 0.71 -1.71
N LEU A 41 -11.97 -0.58 -1.34
CA LEU A 41 -11.12 -1.58 -1.99
C LEU A 41 -11.53 -1.83 -3.45
N ARG A 42 -12.83 -1.89 -3.73
CA ARG A 42 -13.36 -2.04 -5.10
C ARG A 42 -12.98 -0.84 -5.96
N ASP A 43 -13.16 0.37 -5.43
CA ASP A 43 -12.95 1.61 -6.16
C ASP A 43 -11.45 1.85 -6.39
N LEU A 44 -10.60 1.49 -5.43
CA LEU A 44 -9.14 1.46 -5.59
C LEU A 44 -8.71 0.50 -6.71
N ARG A 45 -9.25 -0.73 -6.74
CA ARG A 45 -8.97 -1.70 -7.81
C ARG A 45 -9.39 -1.17 -9.18
N ARG A 46 -10.56 -0.55 -9.27
CA ARG A 46 -11.06 0.04 -10.52
C ARG A 46 -10.20 1.23 -10.96
N ALA A 47 -9.84 2.11 -10.03
CA ALA A 47 -9.08 3.31 -10.34
C ALA A 47 -7.65 3.01 -10.80
N LEU A 48 -7.05 1.91 -10.32
CA LEU A 48 -5.68 1.52 -10.61
C LEU A 48 -5.55 0.39 -11.65
N ASP A 49 -6.66 -0.03 -12.25
CA ASP A 49 -6.62 -0.99 -13.34
C ASP A 49 -5.72 -0.47 -14.46
N GLY A 50 -4.79 -1.30 -14.94
CA GLY A 50 -3.80 -0.87 -15.92
C GLY A 50 -2.64 -0.02 -15.38
N SER A 51 -2.65 0.43 -14.12
CA SER A 51 -1.58 1.29 -13.56
C SER A 51 -0.82 0.62 -12.41
N ALA A 52 -1.49 -0.19 -11.58
CA ALA A 52 -0.85 -0.89 -10.47
C ALA A 52 -1.53 -2.23 -10.16
N THR A 53 -0.80 -3.12 -9.48
CA THR A 53 -1.38 -4.33 -8.89
C THR A 53 -1.98 -4.00 -7.53
N VAL A 54 -3.26 -4.25 -7.31
CA VAL A 54 -3.91 -4.03 -6.00
C VAL A 54 -4.21 -5.37 -5.33
N ARG A 55 -3.59 -5.61 -4.17
CA ARG A 55 -3.79 -6.82 -3.36
C ARG A 55 -4.27 -6.47 -1.96
N ALA A 56 -5.06 -7.36 -1.37
CA ALA A 56 -5.48 -7.27 0.03
C ALA A 56 -4.72 -8.30 0.86
N THR A 57 -4.38 -7.94 2.10
CA THR A 57 -3.83 -8.85 3.10
C THR A 57 -4.63 -8.71 4.39
N ASP A 58 -4.63 -9.77 5.21
CA ASP A 58 -5.33 -9.75 6.49
C ASP A 58 -4.64 -8.79 7.47
N CYS A 59 -3.30 -8.76 7.53
CA CYS A 59 -2.59 -7.88 8.46
C CYS A 59 -1.27 -7.38 7.86
N LEU A 60 -0.93 -6.13 8.20
CA LEU A 60 0.36 -5.50 7.92
C LEU A 60 1.16 -5.23 9.21
N ASP A 61 0.71 -5.77 10.34
CA ASP A 61 1.33 -5.65 11.67
C ASP A 61 1.64 -4.19 12.10
N ALA A 62 0.84 -3.25 11.61
CA ALA A 62 0.85 -1.82 11.94
C ALA A 62 -0.54 -1.36 12.40
N CYS A 63 -1.15 -2.15 13.29
CA CYS A 63 -2.55 -2.02 13.71
C CYS A 63 -2.87 -0.65 14.34
N GLU A 64 -1.90 0.01 14.95
CA GLU A 64 -2.02 1.33 15.55
C GLU A 64 -2.25 2.47 14.54
N HIS A 65 -2.04 2.21 13.25
CA HIS A 65 -2.18 3.20 12.17
C HIS A 65 -3.43 3.04 11.31
N ALA A 66 -4.35 2.12 11.60
CA ALA A 66 -5.52 1.80 10.76
C ALA A 66 -6.15 3.02 10.06
N ASN A 67 -6.57 3.01 8.80
CA ASN A 67 -6.63 1.99 7.76
C ASN A 67 -5.37 1.99 6.87
N VAL A 68 -4.56 0.93 6.92
CA VAL A 68 -3.20 0.93 6.32
C VAL A 68 -3.18 0.49 4.85
N MET A 69 -2.47 1.25 4.03
CA MET A 69 -2.07 0.90 2.66
C MET A 69 -0.55 1.01 2.49
N VAL A 70 0.04 0.14 1.67
CA VAL A 70 1.46 0.21 1.32
C VAL A 70 1.61 0.25 -0.18
N VAL A 71 2.29 1.29 -0.67
CA VAL A 71 2.61 1.45 -2.09
C VAL A 71 4.06 1.02 -2.29
N GLN A 72 4.23 -0.17 -2.85
CA GLN A 72 5.54 -0.67 -3.27
C GLN A 72 5.88 -0.11 -4.66
N PRO A 73 7.10 0.40 -4.87
CA PRO A 73 7.53 0.95 -6.16
C PRO A 73 7.51 -0.12 -7.28
N SER A 74 7.48 0.33 -8.53
CA SER A 74 7.80 -0.51 -9.69
C SER A 74 9.30 -0.85 -9.72
N ALA A 75 9.75 -1.69 -10.65
CA ALA A 75 11.17 -1.96 -10.87
C ALA A 75 11.93 -0.69 -11.24
N GLU A 76 11.34 0.17 -12.05
CA GLU A 76 11.92 1.47 -12.42
C GLU A 76 11.97 2.42 -11.23
N GLY A 77 10.87 2.55 -10.49
CA GLY A 77 10.84 3.34 -9.26
C GLY A 77 11.91 2.90 -8.26
N ARG A 78 12.15 1.59 -8.09
CA ARG A 78 13.24 1.07 -7.24
C ARG A 78 14.63 1.50 -7.73
N ARG A 79 14.89 1.44 -9.05
CA ARG A 79 16.16 1.87 -9.65
C ARG A 79 16.42 3.36 -9.41
N ASN A 80 15.36 4.16 -9.42
CA ASN A 80 15.40 5.59 -9.11
C ASN A 80 15.38 5.90 -7.59
N GLY A 81 15.67 4.90 -6.75
CA GLY A 81 15.77 5.09 -5.29
C GLY A 81 14.44 4.97 -4.54
N GLY A 82 13.33 4.74 -5.24
CA GLY A 82 12.02 4.53 -4.65
C GLY A 82 12.01 3.40 -3.61
N ARG A 83 11.27 3.62 -2.52
CA ARG A 83 11.06 2.67 -1.43
C ARG A 83 9.57 2.52 -1.15
N PRO A 84 9.14 1.42 -0.51
CA PRO A 84 7.74 1.29 -0.10
C PRO A 84 7.31 2.46 0.77
N VAL A 85 6.19 3.09 0.41
CA VAL A 85 5.56 4.16 1.19
C VAL A 85 4.40 3.55 1.98
N TRP A 86 4.37 3.84 3.28
CA TRP A 86 3.41 3.31 4.23
C TRP A 86 2.45 4.41 4.64
N LEU A 87 1.16 4.18 4.40
CA LEU A 87 0.10 5.16 4.59
C LEU A 87 -0.89 4.61 5.60
N GLY A 88 -1.08 5.32 6.69
CA GLY A 88 -2.05 5.03 7.75
C GLY A 88 -3.21 6.01 7.70
N LEU A 89 -4.24 5.77 8.52
CA LEU A 89 -5.40 6.65 8.66
C LEU A 89 -6.09 7.01 7.33
N VAL A 90 -6.00 6.13 6.31
CA VAL A 90 -6.62 6.33 4.99
C VAL A 90 -8.12 6.06 5.06
N ASN A 91 -8.80 6.90 5.84
CA ASN A 91 -10.18 6.74 6.28
C ASN A 91 -11.14 7.64 5.47
N ASP A 92 -10.60 8.49 4.61
CA ASP A 92 -11.36 9.45 3.82
C ASP A 92 -11.20 9.18 2.29
N PRO A 93 -12.25 9.40 1.47
CA PRO A 93 -12.18 9.22 0.02
C PRO A 93 -11.15 10.12 -0.70
N ASP A 94 -10.89 11.33 -0.21
CA ASP A 94 -9.95 12.27 -0.83
C ASP A 94 -8.53 11.72 -0.75
N ALA A 95 -8.15 11.17 0.41
CA ALA A 95 -6.88 10.46 0.58
C ALA A 95 -6.71 9.32 -0.44
N THR A 96 -7.78 8.57 -0.69
CA THR A 96 -7.75 7.48 -1.69
C THR A 96 -7.57 8.04 -3.10
N THR A 97 -8.20 9.18 -3.41
CA THR A 97 -8.08 9.87 -4.69
C THR A 97 -6.64 10.34 -4.92
N ASP A 98 -6.04 11.04 -3.96
CA ASP A 98 -4.66 11.53 -4.04
C ASP A 98 -3.64 10.38 -4.21
N ILE A 99 -3.82 9.30 -3.45
CA ILE A 99 -3.00 8.09 -3.59
C ILE A 99 -3.10 7.52 -5.01
N THR A 100 -4.32 7.42 -5.57
CA THR A 100 -4.49 6.87 -6.92
C THR A 100 -3.92 7.75 -8.00
N ALA A 101 -4.04 9.07 -7.88
CA ALA A 101 -3.44 10.03 -8.81
C ALA A 101 -1.92 9.89 -8.83
N TRP A 102 -1.30 9.92 -7.65
CA TRP A 102 0.15 9.75 -7.51
C TRP A 102 0.65 8.42 -8.09
N ILE A 103 -0.07 7.31 -7.88
CA ILE A 103 0.31 6.01 -8.44
C ILE A 103 0.18 5.98 -9.97
N LYS A 104 -0.85 6.62 -10.54
CA LYS A 104 -1.05 6.70 -12.00
C LYS A 104 0.09 7.45 -12.68
N ASP A 105 0.67 8.43 -11.99
CA ASP A 105 1.80 9.21 -12.50
C ASP A 105 3.14 8.44 -12.37
N GLY A 106 3.15 7.31 -11.66
CA GLY A 106 4.30 6.40 -11.55
C GLY A 106 4.60 5.94 -10.12
N GLY A 107 4.13 6.69 -9.13
CA GLY A 107 4.29 6.35 -7.71
C GLY A 107 5.74 6.46 -7.22
N PRO A 108 6.12 5.73 -6.14
CA PRO A 108 7.37 5.97 -5.43
C PRO A 108 8.62 5.81 -6.31
N GLY A 109 9.45 6.85 -6.32
CA GLY A 109 10.70 6.91 -7.09
C GLY A 109 10.54 7.36 -8.55
N LEU A 110 9.31 7.51 -9.06
CA LEU A 110 9.04 8.08 -10.39
C LEU A 110 8.34 9.43 -10.30
N THR A 111 7.47 9.59 -9.29
CA THR A 111 6.71 10.82 -9.04
C THR A 111 6.84 11.17 -7.57
N GLU A 112 7.08 12.45 -7.29
CA GLU A 112 7.04 12.96 -5.92
C GLU A 112 5.61 12.82 -5.37
N PRO A 113 5.41 12.25 -4.16
CA PRO A 113 4.10 12.25 -3.53
C PRO A 113 3.65 13.69 -3.27
N PRO A 114 2.36 14.02 -3.50
CA PRO A 114 1.86 15.34 -3.11
C PRO A 114 1.95 15.51 -1.60
N ASP A 115 2.26 16.73 -1.13
CA ASP A 115 2.51 17.07 0.29
C ASP A 115 1.40 16.57 1.24
N ILE A 116 0.16 16.50 0.77
CA ILE A 116 -0.96 15.98 1.56
C ILE A 116 -0.74 14.52 2.02
N LEU A 117 0.05 13.72 1.28
CA LEU A 117 0.38 12.36 1.65
C LEU A 117 1.29 12.26 2.88
N ASP A 118 1.98 13.35 3.27
CA ASP A 118 2.76 13.38 4.50
C ASP A 118 1.88 13.23 5.75
N LEU A 119 0.61 13.65 5.69
CA LEU A 119 -0.35 13.47 6.79
C LEU A 119 -0.67 11.98 7.07
N TYR A 120 -0.54 11.13 6.06
CA TYR A 120 -0.82 9.70 6.14
C TYR A 120 0.46 8.87 6.27
N THR A 121 1.61 9.43 5.90
CA THR A 121 2.87 8.69 5.84
C THR A 121 3.39 8.37 7.24
N PHE A 122 3.70 7.11 7.46
CA PHE A 122 4.34 6.67 8.69
C PHE A 122 5.50 5.71 8.44
N ARG A 123 6.27 5.45 9.50
CA ARG A 123 7.45 4.60 9.46
C ARG A 123 7.19 3.38 10.34
N PRO A 124 6.80 2.22 9.78
CA PRO A 124 6.60 1.01 10.58
C PRO A 124 7.93 0.53 11.18
N SER A 125 7.83 -0.38 12.16
CA SER A 125 8.98 -1.01 12.78
C SER A 125 9.88 -1.73 11.75
N ARG A 126 11.16 -1.89 12.07
CA ARG A 126 12.13 -2.59 11.19
C ARG A 126 11.69 -4.02 10.87
N ARG A 127 11.08 -4.70 11.84
CA ARG A 127 10.56 -6.06 11.67
C ARG A 127 9.47 -6.11 10.60
N VAL A 128 8.47 -5.24 10.72
CA VAL A 128 7.34 -5.16 9.78
C VAL A 128 7.82 -4.86 8.36
N ARG A 129 8.83 -4.00 8.20
CA ARG A 129 9.41 -3.74 6.87
C ARG A 129 10.07 -4.97 6.26
N ALA A 130 10.80 -5.76 7.05
CA ALA A 130 11.48 -6.96 6.57
C ALA A 130 10.48 -7.99 6.05
N GLU A 131 9.38 -8.21 6.79
CA GLU A 131 8.33 -9.16 6.42
C GLU A 131 7.62 -8.78 5.10
N LEU A 132 7.53 -7.49 4.78
CA LEU A 132 6.87 -7.00 3.55
C LEU A 132 7.75 -7.09 2.27
N HIS A 133 9.06 -7.27 2.42
CA HIS A 133 9.99 -7.44 1.30
C HIS A 133 10.12 -8.90 0.84
N ASP A 134 9.62 -9.84 1.64
CA ASP A 134 9.74 -11.29 1.42
C ASP A 134 8.52 -11.90 0.65
N GLU A 135 7.58 -11.08 0.17
CA GLU A 135 6.40 -11.44 -0.66
C GLU A 135 6.51 -10.99 -2.12
#